data_AF-A0A5R1NUK2-F1
#
_entry.id   AF-A0A5R1NUK2-F1
#
_cell.length_a   1.000
_cell.length_b   1.000
_cell.length_c   1.000
_cell.angle_alpha   90.00
_cell.angle_beta   90.00
_cell.angle_gamma   90.00
#
_symmetry.space_group_name_H-M   'P 1'
#
loop_
_entity.id
_entity.type
_entity.pdbx_description
1 polymer ?
#
loop_
_entity_poly.entity_id
_entity_poly.type
_entity_poly.pdbx_seq_one_letter_code
_entity_poly.pdbx_strand_id
1 'polypeptide(L)'
;MEWKAAQWTAQEAVDAMLSMPYEPSRNFKTIWPSMWCEFASIAIAEALRVRALGDWTFVQAGRPGETSGHAWLEYPSDSGKVEYSIDATLHQFARYDEPYFGPGRTPAAAEFTTTNFKGAWRDWPALSFQPLCYAFADATLRQMGEFN
;
A
#
# COMPACT_ATOMS: atom_id res chain seq x y z
N MET A 1 -13.55 8.84 9.89
CA MET A 1 -12.94 7.50 10.04
C MET A 1 -12.19 7.44 11.36
N GLU A 2 -12.15 6.29 12.04
CA GLU A 2 -11.22 6.08 13.16
C GLU A 2 -9.81 5.74 12.64
N TRP A 3 -8.92 6.74 12.57
CA TRP A 3 -7.56 6.56 12.03
C TRP A 3 -6.76 5.47 12.74
N LYS A 4 -7.01 5.26 14.04
CA LYS A 4 -6.38 4.18 14.80
C LYS A 4 -6.75 2.80 14.27
N ALA A 5 -8.02 2.59 13.89
CA ALA A 5 -8.48 1.33 13.32
C ALA A 5 -7.86 1.07 11.95
N ALA A 6 -7.74 2.11 11.11
CA ALA A 6 -7.05 2.01 9.82
C ALA A 6 -5.55 1.72 9.99
N GLN A 7 -4.88 2.42 10.90
CA GLN A 7 -3.47 2.19 11.22
C GLN A 7 -3.24 0.76 11.75
N TRP A 8 -4.06 0.28 12.70
CA TRP A 8 -3.95 -1.09 13.19
C TRP A 8 -4.20 -2.12 12.10
N THR A 9 -5.21 -1.91 11.25
CA THR A 9 -5.48 -2.79 10.11
C THR A 9 -4.32 -2.82 9.12
N ALA A 10 -3.69 -1.67 8.85
CA ALA A 10 -2.50 -1.62 8.01
C ALA A 10 -1.32 -2.36 8.63
N GLN A 11 -1.09 -2.21 9.94
CA GLN A 11 -0.04 -2.93 10.64
C GLN A 11 -0.28 -4.44 10.65
N GLU A 12 -1.50 -4.90 10.94
CA GLU A 12 -1.85 -6.32 10.91
C GLU A 12 -1.68 -6.93 9.51
N ALA A 13 -2.03 -6.18 8.46
CA ALA A 13 -1.78 -6.60 7.09
C ALA A 13 -0.27 -6.71 6.80
N VAL A 14 0.55 -5.78 7.28
CA VAL A 14 2.03 -5.88 7.19
C VAL A 14 2.55 -7.11 7.92
N ASP A 15 2.10 -7.35 9.14
CA ASP A 15 2.52 -8.51 9.94
C ASP A 15 2.10 -9.83 9.27
N ALA A 16 0.88 -9.87 8.72
CA ALA A 16 0.39 -10.99 7.92
C ALA A 16 1.28 -11.23 6.70
N MET A 17 1.58 -10.18 5.92
CA MET A 17 2.49 -10.26 4.77
C MET A 17 3.85 -10.85 5.14
N LEU A 18 4.47 -10.36 6.22
CA LEU A 18 5.76 -10.82 6.70
C LEU A 18 5.74 -12.25 7.24
N SER A 19 4.60 -12.72 7.73
CA SER A 19 4.43 -14.09 8.24
C SER A 19 4.23 -15.15 7.15
N MET A 20 3.66 -14.79 5.99
CA MET A 20 3.33 -15.74 4.91
C MET A 20 4.56 -16.49 4.37
N PRO A 21 4.57 -17.83 4.22
CA PRO A 21 5.78 -18.58 3.84
C PRO A 21 6.28 -18.31 2.41
N TYR A 22 5.39 -17.82 1.53
CA TYR A 22 5.68 -17.48 0.14
C TYR A 22 5.26 -16.05 -0.12
N GLU A 23 6.06 -15.35 -0.91
CA GLU A 23 5.94 -13.92 -1.14
C GLU A 23 5.61 -13.61 -2.60
N PRO A 24 5.01 -12.45 -2.89
CA PRO A 24 4.48 -12.18 -4.23
C PRO A 24 5.61 -12.02 -5.25
N SER A 25 6.81 -11.61 -4.81
CA SER A 25 8.01 -11.52 -5.64
C SER A 25 8.97 -12.68 -5.35
N ARG A 26 8.84 -13.77 -6.11
CA ARG A 26 9.89 -14.81 -6.25
C ARG A 26 10.39 -15.47 -4.94
N ASN A 27 9.58 -15.50 -3.87
CA ASN A 27 9.95 -16.08 -2.56
C ASN A 27 11.16 -15.41 -1.84
N PHE A 28 11.43 -14.11 -2.03
CA PHE A 28 12.58 -13.44 -1.40
C PHE A 28 12.21 -12.55 -0.20
N LYS A 29 12.03 -13.15 1.00
CA LYS A 29 11.71 -12.38 2.23
C LYS A 29 12.73 -11.35 2.61
N THR A 30 13.94 -11.55 2.12
CA THR A 30 15.13 -10.80 2.46
C THR A 30 15.16 -9.39 1.89
N ILE A 31 14.25 -9.04 0.99
CA ILE A 31 14.26 -7.71 0.34
C ILE A 31 13.22 -6.74 0.87
N TRP A 32 12.31 -7.16 1.77
CA TRP A 32 11.36 -6.24 2.40
C TRP A 32 12.10 -5.05 3.01
N PRO A 33 11.63 -3.81 2.83
CA PRO A 33 10.41 -3.37 2.12
C PRO A 33 10.57 -3.07 0.61
N SER A 34 11.74 -3.34 0.02
CA SER A 34 12.09 -2.96 -1.36
C SER A 34 11.32 -3.77 -2.41
N MET A 35 10.80 -3.09 -3.44
CA MET A 35 9.99 -3.65 -4.55
C MET A 35 8.57 -4.11 -4.19
N TRP A 36 8.10 -3.78 -2.98
CA TRP A 36 6.83 -4.28 -2.46
C TRP A 36 5.72 -3.23 -2.39
N CYS A 37 6.00 -1.99 -2.77
CA CYS A 37 5.09 -0.87 -2.56
C CYS A 37 3.70 -1.10 -3.17
N GLU A 38 3.60 -1.63 -4.38
CA GLU A 38 2.31 -1.91 -5.01
C GLU A 38 1.59 -3.06 -4.31
N PHE A 39 2.26 -4.18 -4.06
CA PHE A 39 1.70 -5.34 -3.39
C PHE A 39 1.21 -5.02 -1.98
N ALA A 40 2.03 -4.34 -1.19
CA ALA A 40 1.70 -3.94 0.18
C ALA A 40 0.52 -2.97 0.21
N SER A 41 0.54 -1.95 -0.65
CA SER A 41 -0.56 -0.98 -0.73
C SER A 41 -1.86 -1.62 -1.18
N ILE A 42 -1.84 -2.55 -2.14
CA ILE A 42 -3.02 -3.29 -2.59
C ILE A 42 -3.58 -4.19 -1.49
N ALA A 43 -2.71 -4.96 -0.82
CA ALA A 43 -3.13 -5.85 0.27
C ALA A 43 -3.73 -5.07 1.44
N ILE A 44 -3.12 -3.96 1.83
CA ILE A 44 -3.63 -3.09 2.89
C ILE A 44 -4.96 -2.45 2.48
N ALA A 45 -5.06 -1.93 1.25
CA ALA A 45 -6.31 -1.35 0.74
C ALA A 45 -7.46 -2.37 0.81
N GLU A 46 -7.16 -3.63 0.54
CA GLU A 46 -8.16 -4.68 0.60
C GLU A 46 -8.57 -5.07 2.02
N ALA A 47 -7.61 -5.12 2.96
CA ALA A 47 -7.91 -5.31 4.37
C ALA A 47 -8.78 -4.18 4.95
N LEU A 48 -8.47 -2.93 4.58
CA LEU A 48 -9.27 -1.75 4.95
C LEU A 48 -10.69 -1.84 4.38
N ARG A 49 -10.82 -2.28 3.11
CA ARG A 49 -12.13 -2.45 2.45
C ARG A 49 -12.98 -3.52 3.15
N VAL A 50 -12.40 -4.70 3.44
CA VAL A 50 -13.12 -5.81 4.12
C VAL A 50 -13.67 -5.38 5.47
N ARG A 51 -12.91 -4.57 6.20
CA ARG A 51 -13.31 -4.02 7.51
C ARG A 51 -14.17 -2.76 7.44
N ALA A 52 -14.58 -2.34 6.23
CA ALA A 52 -15.36 -1.12 5.99
C ALA A 52 -14.70 0.16 6.57
N LEU A 53 -13.37 0.24 6.55
CA LEU A 53 -12.58 1.36 7.05
C LEU A 53 -12.33 2.43 5.97
N GLY A 54 -13.36 2.70 5.16
CA GLY A 54 -13.37 3.72 4.12
C GLY A 54 -12.71 3.34 2.80
N ASP A 55 -12.91 4.20 1.80
CA ASP A 55 -12.34 4.05 0.46
C ASP A 55 -11.00 4.77 0.37
N TRP A 56 -9.94 3.98 0.20
CA TRP A 56 -8.57 4.49 0.10
C TRP A 56 -8.15 4.64 -1.36
N THR A 57 -7.55 5.77 -1.68
CA THR A 57 -6.99 6.04 -2.99
C THR A 57 -5.61 5.43 -3.09
N PHE A 58 -5.43 4.47 -4.00
CA PHE A 58 -4.12 3.96 -4.37
C PHE A 58 -3.41 4.98 -5.26
N VAL A 59 -2.20 5.36 -4.87
CA VAL A 59 -1.36 6.29 -5.62
C VAL A 59 -0.11 5.55 -6.05
N GLN A 60 0.26 5.69 -7.32
CA GLN A 60 1.55 5.31 -7.84
C GLN A 60 2.18 6.53 -8.49
N ALA A 61 3.39 6.90 -8.07
CA ALA A 61 4.11 8.03 -8.64
C ALA A 61 5.59 7.73 -8.82
N GLY A 62 6.18 8.29 -9.87
CA GLY A 62 7.62 8.27 -10.13
C GLY A 62 8.32 9.56 -9.72
N ARG A 63 9.64 9.50 -9.62
CA ARG A 63 10.45 10.73 -9.65
C ARG A 63 10.47 11.30 -11.08
N PRO A 64 10.67 12.62 -11.25
CA PRO A 64 10.81 13.20 -12.58
C PRO A 64 11.89 12.49 -13.42
N GLY A 65 11.50 11.94 -14.57
CA GLY A 65 12.41 11.25 -15.49
C GLY A 65 12.74 9.80 -15.15
N GLU A 66 12.20 9.23 -14.06
CA GLU A 66 12.39 7.82 -13.70
C GLU A 66 11.21 6.95 -14.15
N THR A 67 11.52 5.73 -14.61
CA THR A 67 10.51 4.72 -14.97
C THR A 67 10.01 3.91 -13.77
N SER A 68 10.82 3.84 -12.70
CA SER A 68 10.44 3.22 -11.44
C SER A 68 9.63 4.21 -10.60
N GLY A 69 8.64 3.69 -9.88
CA GLY A 69 7.81 4.48 -8.99
C GLY A 69 7.81 3.99 -7.55
N HIS A 70 6.94 4.61 -6.77
CA HIS A 70 6.56 4.21 -5.43
C HIS A 70 5.04 4.25 -5.32
N ALA A 71 4.48 3.39 -4.50
CA ALA A 71 3.05 3.29 -4.29
C ALA A 71 2.68 3.35 -2.80
N TRP A 72 1.56 4.02 -2.52
CA TRP A 72 1.01 4.21 -1.17
C TRP A 72 -0.51 4.40 -1.25
N LEU A 73 -1.15 4.54 -0.09
CA LEU A 73 -2.58 4.84 0.02
C LEU A 73 -2.81 6.23 0.61
N GLU A 74 -3.78 6.96 0.07
CA GLU A 74 -4.26 8.24 0.58
C GLU A 74 -5.76 8.14 0.89
N TYR A 75 -6.18 8.56 2.07
CA TYR A 75 -7.58 8.75 2.37
C TYR A 75 -8.00 10.20 2.12
N PRO A 76 -8.98 10.44 1.23
CA PRO A 76 -9.45 11.79 0.93
C PRO A 76 -10.47 12.30 1.95
N SER A 77 -10.41 13.59 2.25
CA SER A 77 -11.50 14.37 2.87
C SER A 77 -12.64 14.57 1.88
N ASP A 78 -13.79 14.99 2.40
CA ASP A 78 -14.92 15.49 1.60
C ASP A 78 -14.54 16.66 0.68
N SER A 79 -13.48 17.40 1.01
CA SER A 79 -12.95 18.51 0.21
C SER A 79 -11.96 18.08 -0.88
N GLY A 80 -11.66 16.79 -1.00
CA GLY A 80 -10.68 16.23 -1.95
C GLY A 80 -9.22 16.39 -1.51
N LYS A 81 -8.95 16.97 -0.33
CA LYS A 81 -7.61 17.00 0.29
C LYS A 81 -7.30 15.66 0.94
N VAL A 82 -6.02 15.29 1.02
CA VAL A 82 -5.57 14.09 1.73
C VAL A 82 -5.64 14.33 3.24
N GLU A 83 -6.41 13.52 3.97
CA GLU A 83 -6.49 13.57 5.43
C GLU A 83 -5.50 12.65 6.10
N TYR A 84 -5.22 11.51 5.50
CA TYR A 84 -4.34 10.48 6.04
C TYR A 84 -3.64 9.72 4.92
N SER A 85 -2.42 9.25 5.16
CA SER A 85 -1.72 8.35 4.24
C SER A 85 -1.21 7.11 4.96
N ILE A 86 -1.17 6.01 4.22
CA ILE A 86 -0.52 4.77 4.61
C ILE A 86 0.54 4.46 3.56
N ASP A 87 1.80 4.51 3.97
CA ASP A 87 2.97 4.20 3.17
C ASP A 87 3.83 3.18 3.93
N ALA A 88 3.42 1.92 3.80
CA ALA A 88 3.97 0.79 4.54
C ALA A 88 5.39 0.39 4.11
N THR A 89 5.89 0.96 3.01
CA THR A 89 7.21 0.64 2.46
C THR A 89 8.07 1.90 2.28
N LEU A 90 7.74 3.00 2.98
CA LEU A 90 8.51 4.25 2.90
C LEU A 90 9.99 4.05 3.26
N HIS A 91 10.25 3.21 4.26
CA HIS A 91 11.59 2.84 4.74
C HIS A 91 12.39 1.97 3.76
N GLN A 92 11.88 1.74 2.54
CA GLN A 92 12.72 1.23 1.45
C GLN A 92 13.73 2.27 0.95
N PHE A 93 13.50 3.56 1.22
CA PHE A 93 14.42 4.63 0.87
C PHE A 93 15.31 4.98 2.06
N ALA A 94 16.62 5.04 1.83
CA ALA A 94 17.67 5.16 2.87
C ALA A 94 17.57 6.35 3.83
N ARG A 95 16.64 7.29 3.63
CA ARG A 95 16.42 8.48 4.47
C ARG A 95 15.24 8.33 5.45
N TYR A 96 14.54 7.20 5.40
CA TYR A 96 13.42 6.89 6.28
C TYR A 96 13.67 5.56 6.97
N ASP A 97 13.53 5.54 8.28
CA ASP A 97 13.77 4.33 9.09
C ASP A 97 12.48 3.52 9.31
N GLU A 98 11.32 4.16 9.16
CA GLU A 98 10.01 3.60 9.52
C GLU A 98 8.97 3.79 8.39
N PRO A 99 7.94 2.93 8.31
CA PRO A 99 6.77 3.19 7.49
C PRO A 99 6.05 4.46 7.95
N TYR A 100 5.27 5.07 7.05
CA TYR A 100 4.48 6.25 7.39
C TYR A 100 2.99 5.94 7.44
N PHE A 101 2.43 5.97 8.64
CA PHE A 101 0.99 5.95 8.89
C PHE A 101 0.64 7.24 9.59
N GLY A 102 0.09 8.23 8.89
CA GLY A 102 -0.08 9.54 9.49
C GLY A 102 -0.94 10.52 8.72
N PRO A 103 -1.25 11.67 9.35
CA PRO A 103 -2.11 12.70 8.79
C PRO A 103 -1.46 13.44 7.62
N GLY A 104 -2.24 13.71 6.58
CA GLY A 104 -1.79 14.39 5.37
C GLY A 104 -1.09 13.44 4.40
N ARG A 105 -0.25 14.00 3.53
CA ARG A 105 0.46 13.26 2.48
C ARG A 105 1.69 12.53 3.05
N THR A 106 2.00 11.36 2.52
CA THR A 106 3.28 10.67 2.81
C THR A 106 4.49 11.58 2.48
N PRO A 107 5.58 11.53 3.27
CA PRO A 107 6.84 12.19 2.93
C PRO A 107 7.37 11.86 1.52
N ALA A 108 7.09 10.66 0.99
CA ALA A 108 7.47 10.28 -0.37
C ALA A 108 6.91 11.24 -1.43
N ALA A 109 5.75 11.85 -1.18
CA ALA A 109 5.09 12.74 -2.12
C ALA A 109 5.86 14.04 -2.43
N ALA A 110 6.91 14.36 -1.67
CA ALA A 110 7.83 15.46 -1.95
C ALA A 110 8.78 15.16 -3.13
N GLU A 111 9.02 13.88 -3.43
CA GLU A 111 9.98 13.44 -4.44
C GLU A 111 9.34 12.67 -5.59
N PHE A 112 8.33 11.84 -5.26
CA PHE A 112 7.54 11.09 -6.23
C PHE A 112 6.40 11.97 -6.73
N THR A 113 6.75 12.96 -7.56
CA THR A 113 5.84 14.03 -7.99
C THR A 113 5.13 13.75 -9.32
N THR A 114 5.64 12.83 -10.13
CA THR A 114 5.01 12.43 -11.40
C THR A 114 4.00 11.32 -11.13
N THR A 115 2.72 11.66 -11.02
CA THR A 115 1.67 10.66 -10.78
C THR A 115 1.46 9.80 -12.02
N ASN A 116 1.69 8.49 -11.87
CA ASN A 116 1.44 7.49 -12.90
C ASN A 116 -0.01 6.98 -12.82
N PHE A 117 -0.53 6.85 -11.61
CA PHE A 117 -1.90 6.42 -11.34
C PHE A 117 -2.41 6.96 -10.00
N LYS A 118 -3.70 7.30 -9.96
CA LYS A 118 -4.41 7.68 -8.74
C LYS A 118 -5.88 7.25 -8.86
N GLY A 119 -6.34 6.35 -7.98
CA GLY A 119 -7.71 5.84 -8.01
C GLY A 119 -7.90 4.62 -7.12
N ALA A 120 -9.01 3.90 -7.29
CA ALA A 120 -9.15 2.59 -6.66
C ALA A 120 -8.10 1.64 -7.25
N TRP A 121 -7.45 0.83 -6.40
CA TRP A 121 -6.36 -0.03 -6.86
C TRP A 121 -6.80 -1.03 -7.94
N ARG A 122 -8.07 -1.45 -7.93
CA ARG A 122 -8.66 -2.35 -8.94
C ARG A 122 -8.73 -1.76 -10.35
N ASP A 123 -8.69 -0.43 -10.45
CA ASP A 123 -8.68 0.28 -11.73
C ASP A 123 -7.25 0.53 -12.23
N TRP A 124 -6.23 0.08 -11.49
CA TRP A 124 -4.83 0.25 -11.88
C TRP A 124 -4.50 -0.57 -13.14
N PRO A 125 -4.18 0.06 -14.28
CA PRO A 125 -4.06 -0.66 -15.56
C PRO A 125 -2.98 -1.75 -15.57
N ALA A 126 -1.94 -1.60 -14.75
CA ALA A 126 -0.84 -2.54 -14.68
C ALA A 126 -1.23 -3.91 -14.09
N LEU A 127 -2.40 -4.02 -13.43
CA LEU A 127 -2.91 -5.31 -12.95
C LEU A 127 -3.03 -6.36 -14.06
N SER A 128 -3.29 -5.93 -15.30
CA SER A 128 -3.30 -6.83 -16.47
C SER A 128 -1.96 -7.56 -16.70
N PHE A 129 -0.85 -6.95 -16.26
CA PHE A 129 0.50 -7.51 -16.33
C PHE A 129 1.02 -7.99 -14.97
N GLN A 130 0.28 -7.76 -13.89
CA GLN A 130 0.60 -8.15 -12.52
C GLN A 130 -0.59 -8.86 -11.83
N PRO A 131 -1.07 -9.99 -12.37
CA PRO A 131 -2.23 -10.68 -11.80
C PRO A 131 -1.99 -11.21 -10.39
N LEU A 132 -0.73 -11.36 -9.97
CA LEU A 132 -0.34 -11.81 -8.64
C LEU A 132 -0.80 -10.86 -7.53
N CYS A 133 -1.06 -9.57 -7.82
CA CYS A 133 -1.54 -8.63 -6.80
C CYS A 133 -2.87 -9.08 -6.18
N TYR A 134 -3.78 -9.64 -6.97
CA TYR A 134 -5.05 -10.19 -6.48
C TYR A 134 -4.83 -11.38 -5.53
N ALA A 135 -4.08 -12.38 -6.00
CA ALA A 135 -3.79 -13.57 -5.21
C ALA A 135 -3.05 -13.22 -3.91
N PHE A 136 -2.19 -12.21 -3.94
CA PHE A 136 -1.46 -11.75 -2.77
C PHE A 136 -2.32 -10.99 -1.77
N ALA A 137 -3.23 -10.13 -2.24
CA ALA A 137 -4.22 -9.50 -1.38
C ALA A 137 -5.09 -10.55 -0.68
N ASP A 138 -5.57 -11.54 -1.44
CA ASP A 138 -6.38 -12.65 -0.90
C ASP A 138 -5.60 -13.48 0.13
N ALA A 139 -4.33 -13.79 -0.16
CA ALA A 139 -3.47 -14.53 0.76
C ALA A 139 -3.22 -13.73 2.06
N THR A 140 -3.03 -12.42 1.96
CA THR A 140 -2.89 -11.54 3.12
C THR A 140 -4.13 -11.58 4.00
N LEU A 141 -5.32 -11.42 3.42
CA LEU A 141 -6.59 -11.52 4.16
C LEU A 141 -6.76 -12.90 4.83
N ARG A 142 -6.43 -13.99 4.14
CA ARG A 142 -6.48 -15.35 4.72
C ARG A 142 -5.55 -15.46 5.93
N GLN A 143 -4.34 -14.90 5.82
CA GLN A 143 -3.37 -14.89 6.90
C GLN A 143 -3.82 -14.02 8.08
N MET A 144 -4.61 -12.97 7.83
CA MET A 144 -5.28 -12.16 8.86
C MET A 144 -6.52 -12.84 9.47
N GLY A 145 -7.00 -13.96 8.92
CA GLY A 145 -8.24 -14.62 9.36
C GLY A 145 -9.53 -13.98 8.82
N GLU A 146 -9.44 -13.19 7.76
CA GLU A 146 -10.55 -12.40 7.18
C GLU A 146 -11.31 -13.13 6.05
N PHE A 147 -10.97 -14.39 5.78
CA PHE A 147 -11.69 -15.26 4.84
C PHE A 147 -12.38 -16.40 5.59
N ASN A 148 -13.71 -16.45 5.50
CA ASN A 148 -14.53 -17.63 5.81
C ASN A 148 -14.87 -18.37 4.51
#